data_AF-A0A953AN57-F1
#
_entry.id   AF-A0A953AN57-F1
#
_cell.length_a   1.000
_cell.length_b   1.000
_cell.length_c   1.000
_cell.angle_alpha   90.00
_cell.angle_beta   90.00
_cell.angle_gamma   90.00
#
_symmetry.space_group_name_H-M   'P 1'
#
loop_
_entity.id
_entity.type
_entity.pdbx_description
1 polymer ?
#
loop_
_entity_poly.entity_id
_entity_poly.type
_entity_poly.pdbx_seq_one_letter_code
_entity_poly.pdbx_strand_id
1 'polypeptide(L)'
;MDMHMEVGAGSGAELAALAEQAFVFGYPLVLLGVAPTTPQRFVPAAEPGLSTAWLDVSREPLVLSLPNTRGKPYALTMVSAWAEVFGEVNDAATGGRRSAFAVVGPNWKGKVPAGPIAMSAPTEIVRIVARTEEDVGSFWLMPLSAWGKEAKRAEPARSTGAAVSAVEAVRAMNGLTFFSRLGQLLVGNPPPPGAEPMVAVLEAMGMKSGKPFRPDAPARAALDEGVQRGWARVMDEPRARTAVEIAEGRWIPPTR
;
A
#
# COMPACT_ATOMS: atom_id res chain seq x y z
N MET A 1 -11.97 -25.47 -45.71
CA MET A 1 -13.18 -25.17 -44.92
C MET A 1 -12.66 -24.72 -43.58
N ASP A 2 -12.26 -23.45 -43.51
CA ASP A 2 -11.57 -22.87 -42.37
C ASP A 2 -12.57 -22.61 -41.25
N MET A 3 -12.36 -23.33 -40.15
CA MET A 3 -13.11 -23.17 -38.92
C MET A 3 -12.43 -22.05 -38.13
N HIS A 4 -12.80 -20.80 -38.44
CA HIS A 4 -12.49 -19.67 -37.58
C HIS A 4 -13.21 -19.89 -36.24
N MET A 5 -12.44 -20.29 -35.22
CA MET A 5 -12.89 -20.17 -33.84
C MET A 5 -12.86 -18.69 -33.47
N GLU A 6 -14.03 -18.04 -33.51
CA GLU A 6 -14.27 -16.84 -32.72
C GLU A 6 -14.14 -17.22 -31.24
N VAL A 7 -13.05 -16.78 -30.61
CA VAL A 7 -12.95 -16.76 -29.15
C VAL A 7 -13.88 -15.65 -28.69
N GLY A 8 -15.13 -16.00 -28.44
CA GLY A 8 -16.14 -15.07 -27.96
C GLY A 8 -15.68 -14.43 -26.66
N ALA A 9 -15.51 -13.11 -26.68
CA ALA A 9 -15.55 -12.32 -25.47
C ALA A 9 -16.83 -12.69 -24.73
N GLY A 10 -16.70 -13.09 -23.46
CA GLY A 10 -17.85 -13.20 -22.56
C GLY A 10 -18.72 -11.96 -22.69
N SER A 11 -20.04 -12.14 -22.65
CA SER A 11 -20.99 -11.03 -22.87
C SER A 11 -20.63 -9.79 -22.03
N GLY A 12 -20.97 -8.58 -22.47
CA GLY A 12 -20.64 -7.36 -21.70
C GLY A 12 -21.07 -7.42 -20.22
N ALA A 13 -22.17 -8.15 -19.93
CA ALA A 13 -22.63 -8.43 -18.57
C ALA A 13 -21.66 -9.30 -17.75
N GLU A 14 -21.03 -10.30 -18.38
CA GLU A 14 -20.01 -11.16 -17.76
C GLU A 14 -18.75 -10.36 -17.44
N LEU A 15 -18.26 -9.54 -18.38
CA LEU A 15 -17.13 -8.66 -18.13
C LEU A 15 -17.42 -7.67 -17.00
N ALA A 16 -18.62 -7.10 -16.94
CA ALA A 16 -19.01 -6.25 -15.83
C ALA A 16 -18.98 -7.01 -14.49
N ALA A 17 -19.33 -8.31 -14.47
CA ALA A 17 -19.36 -9.12 -13.25
C ALA A 17 -17.95 -9.45 -12.75
N LEU A 18 -17.02 -9.70 -13.68
CA LEU A 18 -15.60 -9.83 -13.38
C LEU A 18 -15.03 -8.50 -12.86
N ALA A 19 -15.38 -7.39 -13.52
CA ALA A 19 -14.94 -6.06 -13.13
C ALA A 19 -15.44 -5.65 -11.73
N GLU A 20 -16.67 -6.03 -11.36
CA GLU A 20 -17.17 -5.83 -10.00
C GLU A 20 -16.33 -6.56 -8.95
N GLN A 21 -16.04 -7.84 -9.16
CA GLN A 21 -15.19 -8.64 -8.26
C GLN A 21 -13.77 -8.06 -8.20
N ALA A 22 -13.20 -7.71 -9.35
CA ALA A 22 -11.87 -7.11 -9.45
C ALA A 22 -11.79 -5.73 -8.79
N PHE A 23 -12.85 -4.92 -8.88
CA PHE A 23 -12.93 -3.62 -8.21
C PHE A 23 -12.88 -3.79 -6.70
N VAL A 24 -13.77 -4.64 -6.16
CA VAL A 24 -13.84 -4.91 -4.71
C VAL A 24 -12.51 -5.45 -4.19
N PHE A 25 -11.90 -6.40 -4.91
CA PHE A 25 -10.58 -6.94 -4.58
C PHE A 25 -9.47 -5.89 -4.65
N GLY A 26 -9.38 -5.13 -5.75
CA GLY A 26 -8.29 -4.17 -6.00
C GLY A 26 -8.42 -2.85 -5.24
N TYR A 27 -9.58 -2.59 -4.63
CA TYR A 27 -9.89 -1.33 -3.95
C TYR A 27 -8.87 -0.95 -2.87
N PRO A 28 -8.48 -1.83 -1.91
CA PRO A 28 -7.47 -1.50 -0.91
C PRO A 28 -6.16 -0.99 -1.52
N LEU A 29 -5.66 -1.68 -2.55
CA LEU A 29 -4.40 -1.32 -3.19
C LEU A 29 -4.49 0.02 -3.92
N VAL A 30 -5.57 0.25 -4.67
CA VAL A 30 -5.75 1.53 -5.39
C VAL A 30 -5.94 2.69 -4.41
N LEU A 31 -6.70 2.48 -3.33
CA LEU A 31 -6.93 3.46 -2.27
C LEU A 31 -5.63 3.83 -1.54
N LEU A 32 -4.86 2.84 -1.09
CA LEU A 32 -3.58 3.09 -0.42
C LEU A 32 -2.46 3.50 -1.39
N GLY A 33 -2.67 3.34 -2.70
CA GLY A 33 -1.81 3.87 -3.74
C GLY A 33 -2.07 5.34 -4.08
N VAL A 34 -3.21 5.93 -3.68
CA VAL A 34 -3.49 7.38 -3.80
C VAL A 34 -3.28 8.14 -2.48
N ALA A 35 -3.33 7.44 -1.34
CA ALA A 35 -3.18 8.01 -0.01
C ALA A 35 -1.81 8.64 0.32
N PRO A 36 -0.65 8.17 -0.20
CA PRO A 36 0.65 8.70 0.17
C PRO A 36 0.82 10.11 -0.42
N THR A 37 0.57 11.12 0.41
CA THR A 37 0.78 12.54 0.07
C THR A 37 1.96 13.16 0.83
N THR A 38 2.56 12.40 1.74
CA THR A 38 3.60 12.88 2.67
C THR A 38 4.99 12.37 2.29
N PRO A 39 6.05 13.17 2.52
CA PRO A 39 7.42 12.69 2.44
C PRO A 39 7.67 11.55 3.43
N GLN A 40 8.68 10.71 3.17
CA GLN A 40 9.05 9.53 3.97
C GLN A 40 9.54 9.88 5.39
N ARG A 41 8.63 10.38 6.25
CA ARG A 41 8.84 10.83 7.62
C ARG A 41 7.58 10.63 8.46
N PHE A 42 7.71 10.71 9.77
CA PHE A 42 6.57 10.74 10.68
C PHE A 42 5.87 12.11 10.69
N VAL A 43 4.54 12.06 10.71
CA VAL A 43 3.63 13.19 10.93
C VAL A 43 2.57 12.78 11.96
N PRO A 44 1.89 13.71 12.64
CA PRO A 44 0.72 13.37 13.46
C PRO A 44 -0.31 12.60 12.65
N ALA A 45 -0.86 11.53 13.22
CA ALA A 45 -1.98 10.80 12.63
C ALA A 45 -3.31 11.46 13.01
N ALA A 46 -4.41 11.03 12.39
CA ALA A 46 -5.74 11.57 12.72
C ALA A 46 -6.20 11.16 14.13
N GLU A 47 -5.81 9.97 14.57
CA GLU A 47 -6.06 9.50 15.93
C GLU A 47 -5.10 10.17 16.93
N PRO A 48 -5.62 10.82 18.00
CA PRO A 48 -4.79 11.48 19.00
C PRO A 48 -3.78 10.53 19.65
N GLY A 49 -2.55 11.03 19.86
CA GLY A 49 -1.48 10.25 20.48
C GLY A 49 -0.74 9.31 19.51
N LEU A 50 -1.13 9.30 18.23
CA LEU A 50 -0.46 8.52 17.19
C LEU A 50 0.27 9.41 16.19
N SER A 51 1.33 8.84 15.62
CA SER A 51 2.04 9.39 14.46
C SER A 51 2.08 8.35 13.35
N THR A 52 2.28 8.79 12.11
CA THR A 52 2.32 7.89 10.96
C THR A 52 3.32 8.35 9.91
N ALA A 53 3.88 7.40 9.16
CA ALA A 53 4.74 7.64 8.02
C ALA A 53 4.34 6.73 6.86
N TRP A 54 4.34 7.26 5.64
CA TRP A 54 4.27 6.47 4.42
C TRP A 54 5.67 6.27 3.86
N LEU A 55 6.00 5.04 3.49
CA LEU A 55 7.26 4.67 2.87
C LEU A 55 7.02 4.21 1.43
N ASP A 56 7.95 4.58 0.56
CA ASP A 56 8.13 4.07 -0.79
C ASP A 56 9.50 3.38 -0.83
N VAL A 57 9.48 2.05 -0.83
CA VAL A 57 10.67 1.18 -0.89
C VAL A 57 10.87 0.56 -2.27
N SER A 58 10.29 1.16 -3.32
CA SER A 58 10.42 0.70 -4.72
C SER A 58 11.84 0.84 -5.27
N ARG A 59 12.55 1.90 -4.88
CA ARG A 59 13.90 2.21 -5.38
C ARG A 59 14.99 1.55 -4.55
N GLU A 60 14.90 1.69 -3.24
CA GLU A 60 15.82 1.09 -2.28
C GLU A 60 15.13 0.95 -0.91
N PRO A 61 15.65 0.09 -0.01
CA PRO A 61 15.14 -0.03 1.34
C PRO A 61 15.22 1.29 2.10
N LEU A 62 14.28 1.51 3.01
CA LEU A 62 14.38 2.56 4.01
C LEU A 62 14.85 2.01 5.35
N VAL A 63 15.78 2.69 5.99
CA VAL A 63 16.18 2.42 7.37
C VAL A 63 15.35 3.25 8.33
N LEU A 64 14.60 2.56 9.19
CA LEU A 64 14.00 3.07 10.40
C LEU A 64 15.02 2.96 11.55
N SER A 65 15.56 4.09 11.99
CA SER A 65 16.48 4.17 13.12
C SER A 65 15.77 4.71 14.36
N LEU A 66 15.81 3.92 15.43
CA LEU A 66 15.22 4.25 16.73
C LEU A 66 16.33 4.63 17.73
N PRO A 67 16.11 5.67 18.56
CA PRO A 67 17.06 6.04 19.59
C PRO A 67 17.04 5.01 20.73
N ASN A 68 17.90 5.20 21.72
CA ASN A 68 17.66 4.60 23.03
C ASN A 68 16.52 5.38 23.68
N THR A 69 15.38 4.72 23.89
CA THR A 69 14.16 5.36 24.42
C THR A 69 14.19 5.52 25.95
N ARG A 70 15.24 5.04 26.61
CA ARG A 70 15.46 5.14 28.07
C ARG A 70 14.25 4.66 28.89
N GLY A 71 13.60 3.61 28.41
CA GLY A 71 12.44 3.00 29.06
C GLY A 71 11.09 3.63 28.71
N LYS A 72 11.06 4.66 27.84
CA LYS A 72 9.80 5.16 27.29
C LYS A 72 9.20 4.12 26.33
N PRO A 73 7.92 3.74 26.52
CA PRO A 73 7.27 2.74 25.70
C PRO A 73 7.03 3.25 24.28
N TYR A 74 7.09 2.32 23.33
CA TYR A 74 6.71 2.58 21.95
C TYR A 74 6.25 1.30 21.26
N ALA A 75 5.36 1.45 20.28
CA ALA A 75 4.95 0.40 19.37
C ALA A 75 4.82 0.98 17.96
N LEU A 76 5.49 0.35 17.00
CA LEU A 76 5.47 0.66 15.58
C LEU A 76 4.85 -0.52 14.84
N THR A 77 3.70 -0.31 14.22
CA THR A 77 3.02 -1.31 13.40
C THR A 77 3.19 -0.93 11.93
N MET A 78 3.62 -1.89 11.11
CA MET A 78 3.87 -1.73 9.68
C MET A 78 2.78 -2.44 8.88
N VAL A 79 2.19 -1.70 7.94
CA VAL A 79 1.05 -2.13 7.14
C VAL A 79 1.39 -2.06 5.65
N SER A 80 1.04 -3.10 4.91
CA SER A 80 1.26 -3.21 3.47
C SER A 80 0.26 -2.37 2.67
N ALA A 81 0.49 -2.26 1.36
CA ALA A 81 -0.44 -1.64 0.41
C ALA A 81 -1.79 -2.38 0.31
N TRP A 82 -1.87 -3.61 0.82
CA TRP A 82 -3.08 -4.42 0.88
C TRP A 82 -3.81 -4.34 2.23
N ALA A 83 -3.47 -3.35 3.06
CA ALA A 83 -4.05 -3.15 4.39
C ALA A 83 -3.78 -4.30 5.38
N GLU A 84 -2.65 -5.00 5.22
CA GLU A 84 -2.26 -6.12 6.10
C GLU A 84 -1.07 -5.73 6.98
N VAL A 85 -1.16 -6.02 8.27
CA VAL A 85 -0.03 -5.90 9.18
C VAL A 85 0.98 -6.99 8.85
N PHE A 86 2.24 -6.61 8.58
CA PHE A 86 3.31 -7.56 8.27
C PHE A 86 4.50 -7.47 9.22
N GLY A 87 4.54 -6.45 10.07
CA GLY A 87 5.67 -6.25 10.97
C GLY A 87 5.32 -5.34 12.14
N GLU A 88 5.89 -5.67 13.29
CA GLU A 88 5.78 -4.88 14.51
C GLU A 88 7.14 -4.73 15.18
N VAL A 89 7.41 -3.54 15.71
CA VAL A 89 8.58 -3.27 16.54
C VAL A 89 8.11 -2.52 17.78
N ASN A 90 8.46 -3.03 18.95
CA ASN A 90 8.13 -2.40 20.23
C ASN A 90 9.33 -2.39 21.19
N ASP A 91 9.18 -1.67 22.28
CA ASP A 91 10.18 -1.52 23.32
C ASP A 91 10.58 -2.86 23.96
N ALA A 92 9.64 -3.78 24.14
CA ALA A 92 9.93 -5.13 24.65
C ALA A 92 10.86 -5.91 23.71
N ALA A 93 10.64 -5.83 22.40
CA ALA A 93 11.45 -6.50 21.39
C ALA A 93 12.88 -5.94 21.32
N THR A 94 13.07 -4.62 21.50
CA THR A 94 14.41 -4.00 21.44
C THR A 94 15.07 -3.82 22.80
N GLY A 95 14.34 -4.06 23.89
CA GLY A 95 14.74 -3.67 25.25
C GLY A 95 14.98 -2.17 25.40
N GLY A 96 14.28 -1.33 24.62
CA GLY A 96 14.44 0.13 24.59
C GLY A 96 15.79 0.63 24.07
N ARG A 97 16.65 -0.24 23.55
CA ARG A 97 17.99 0.12 23.04
C ARG A 97 17.90 0.76 21.66
N ARG A 98 18.91 1.57 21.33
CA ARG A 98 19.13 2.06 19.96
C ARG A 98 19.12 0.88 19.00
N SER A 99 18.27 0.97 17.99
CA SER A 99 18.01 -0.11 17.04
C SER A 99 17.80 0.48 15.65
N ALA A 100 18.08 -0.31 14.60
CA ALA A 100 17.82 0.10 13.23
C ALA A 100 17.20 -1.08 12.46
N PHE A 101 16.22 -0.78 11.61
CA PHE A 101 15.49 -1.75 10.81
C PHE A 101 15.47 -1.28 9.36
N ALA A 102 15.92 -2.11 8.42
CA ALA A 102 15.81 -1.83 7.00
C ALA A 102 14.50 -2.45 6.48
N VAL A 103 13.52 -1.62 6.10
CA VAL A 103 12.29 -2.05 5.42
C VAL A 103 12.62 -2.27 3.94
N VAL A 104 12.63 -3.53 3.52
CA VAL A 104 13.11 -3.97 2.21
C VAL A 104 11.92 -4.29 1.31
N GLY A 105 11.78 -3.57 0.20
CA GLY A 105 10.72 -3.84 -0.79
C GLY A 105 10.89 -5.19 -1.51
N PRO A 106 9.80 -5.78 -2.03
CA PRO A 106 9.78 -7.14 -2.57
C PRO A 106 10.68 -7.33 -3.82
N ASN A 107 10.89 -6.25 -4.57
CA ASN A 107 11.66 -6.28 -5.82
C ASN A 107 13.15 -5.96 -5.62
N TRP A 108 13.57 -5.53 -4.44
CA TRP A 108 14.97 -5.14 -4.21
C TRP A 108 15.89 -6.37 -4.13
N LYS A 109 17.05 -6.29 -4.80
CA LYS A 109 18.02 -7.40 -4.93
C LYS A 109 19.40 -7.11 -4.32
N GLY A 110 19.54 -5.99 -3.62
CA GLY A 110 20.79 -5.63 -2.95
C GLY A 110 21.02 -6.41 -1.64
N LYS A 111 22.03 -5.99 -0.88
CA LYS A 111 22.34 -6.54 0.46
C LYS A 111 22.21 -5.46 1.51
N VAL A 112 21.52 -5.76 2.61
CA VAL A 112 21.50 -4.87 3.77
C VAL A 112 22.88 -4.97 4.45
N PRO A 113 23.60 -3.86 4.67
CA PRO A 113 24.88 -3.84 5.36
C PRO A 113 24.71 -4.19 6.85
N ALA A 114 25.82 -4.37 7.56
CA ALA A 114 25.78 -4.54 9.02
C ALA A 114 25.15 -3.31 9.72
N GLY A 115 24.43 -3.57 10.80
CA GLY A 115 23.78 -2.55 11.64
C GLY A 115 22.26 -2.68 11.65
N PRO A 116 21.55 -2.41 10.54
CA PRO A 116 20.10 -2.55 10.48
C PRO A 116 19.67 -4.03 10.37
N ILE A 117 18.58 -4.36 11.05
CA ILE A 117 17.90 -5.64 10.91
C ILE A 117 16.99 -5.56 9.68
N ALA A 118 17.15 -6.47 8.72
CA ALA A 118 16.31 -6.50 7.53
C ALA A 118 14.87 -6.95 7.88
N MET A 119 13.89 -6.20 7.40
CA MET A 119 12.45 -6.50 7.47
C MET A 119 11.89 -6.53 6.06
N SER A 120 11.44 -7.71 5.61
CA SER A 120 10.89 -7.85 4.26
C SER A 120 9.46 -7.28 4.22
N ALA A 121 9.23 -6.27 3.39
CA ALA A 121 7.91 -5.76 3.12
C ALA A 121 7.28 -6.54 1.96
N PRO A 122 6.01 -6.98 2.07
CA PRO A 122 5.32 -7.67 0.98
C PRO A 122 4.98 -6.74 -0.20
N THR A 123 5.04 -5.42 0.02
CA THR A 123 4.65 -4.39 -0.94
C THR A 123 5.64 -3.22 -0.91
N GLU A 124 5.76 -2.47 -2.02
CA GLU A 124 6.61 -1.28 -2.11
C GLU A 124 6.04 -0.07 -1.37
N ILE A 125 4.72 0.00 -1.22
CA ILE A 125 4.05 1.01 -0.39
C ILE A 125 3.85 0.41 1.01
N VAL A 126 4.37 1.10 2.02
CA VAL A 126 4.24 0.71 3.43
C VAL A 126 3.77 1.89 4.24
N ARG A 127 2.85 1.67 5.18
CA ARG A 127 2.54 2.64 6.23
C ARG A 127 3.13 2.16 7.55
N ILE A 128 3.74 3.07 8.30
CA ILE A 128 4.07 2.87 9.71
C ILE A 128 3.09 3.68 10.55
N VAL A 129 2.55 3.08 11.60
CA VAL A 129 1.82 3.76 12.67
C VAL A 129 2.60 3.63 13.96
N ALA A 130 2.85 4.75 14.60
CA ALA A 130 3.63 4.87 15.82
C ALA A 130 2.76 5.32 16.98
N ARG A 131 2.73 4.52 18.05
CA ARG A 131 2.30 4.92 19.39
C ARG A 131 3.54 5.02 20.25
N THR A 132 3.85 6.19 20.82
CA THR A 132 5.07 6.35 21.60
C THR A 132 4.97 7.49 22.61
N GLU A 133 5.63 7.31 23.76
CA GLU A 133 5.91 8.40 24.73
C GLU A 133 7.24 9.12 24.44
N GLU A 134 8.04 8.61 23.50
CA GLU A 134 9.23 9.30 22.99
C GLU A 134 8.84 10.36 21.95
N ASP A 135 9.66 11.40 21.79
CA ASP A 135 9.50 12.32 20.67
C ASP A 135 9.67 11.55 19.34
N VAL A 136 8.59 11.41 18.57
CA VAL A 136 8.62 10.74 17.26
C VAL A 136 9.60 11.41 16.28
N GLY A 137 9.94 12.69 16.49
CA GLY A 137 10.98 13.40 15.74
C GLY A 137 12.38 12.82 15.92
N SER A 138 12.58 11.97 16.93
CA SER A 138 13.80 11.19 17.17
C SER A 138 13.82 9.83 16.45
N PHE A 139 12.73 9.44 15.79
CA PHE A 139 12.67 8.24 14.94
C PHE A 139 13.00 8.64 13.49
N TRP A 140 14.06 8.05 12.94
CA TRP A 140 14.62 8.50 11.67
C TRP A 140 14.26 7.53 10.56
N LEU A 141 13.80 8.06 9.44
CA LEU A 141 13.63 7.35 8.18
C LEU A 141 14.65 7.89 7.19
N MET A 142 15.46 7.02 6.61
CA MET A 142 16.47 7.39 5.63
C MET A 142 16.63 6.30 4.57
N PRO A 143 16.97 6.65 3.32
CA PRO A 143 17.34 5.65 2.33
C PRO A 143 18.54 4.83 2.79
N LEU A 144 18.57 3.54 2.46
CA LEU A 144 19.66 2.65 2.85
C LEU A 144 21.03 3.15 2.34
N SER A 145 21.07 3.80 1.18
CA SER A 145 22.25 4.43 0.61
C SER A 145 22.84 5.57 1.46
N ALA A 146 22.06 6.12 2.40
CA ALA A 146 22.49 7.12 3.37
C ALA A 146 22.94 6.51 4.72
N TRP A 147 22.71 5.22 4.94
CA TRP A 147 23.09 4.54 6.18
C TRP A 147 24.61 4.56 6.40
N GLY A 148 25.03 4.86 7.64
CA GLY A 148 26.45 4.94 8.02
C GLY A 148 27.18 6.18 7.51
N LYS A 149 26.51 7.06 6.77
CA LYS A 149 27.03 8.38 6.39
C LYS A 149 26.55 9.43 7.38
N GLU A 150 27.21 10.58 7.40
CA GLU A 150 26.74 11.76 8.13
C GLU A 150 25.47 12.30 7.43
N ALA A 151 24.34 11.63 7.69
CA ALA A 151 23.07 11.92 7.07
C ALA A 151 22.54 13.23 7.65
N LYS A 152 22.51 14.30 6.84
CA LYS A 152 21.78 15.52 7.19
C LYS A 152 20.31 15.14 7.34
N ARG A 153 19.68 15.58 8.44
CA ARG A 153 18.22 15.47 8.62
C ARG A 153 17.56 16.04 7.36
N ALA A 154 16.82 15.22 6.63
CA ALA A 154 16.02 15.73 5.53
C ALA A 154 15.12 16.83 6.12
N GLU A 155 15.22 18.05 5.60
CA GLU A 155 14.34 19.11 6.06
C GLU A 155 12.89 18.68 5.87
N PRO A 156 11.99 19.04 6.79
CA PRO A 156 10.61 18.73 6.58
C PRO A 156 10.13 19.45 5.31
N ALA A 157 9.89 18.70 4.22
CA ALA A 157 9.11 19.22 3.10
C ALA A 157 7.80 19.81 3.65
N ARG A 158 7.50 21.06 3.31
CA ARG A 158 6.24 21.69 3.73
C ARG A 158 5.09 20.84 3.21
N SER A 159 4.12 20.54 4.09
CA SER A 159 2.86 19.93 3.67
C SER A 159 2.18 20.88 2.70
N THR A 160 2.14 20.54 1.41
CA THR A 160 1.50 21.38 0.40
C THR A 160 0.05 20.95 0.24
N GLY A 161 -0.86 21.63 0.94
CA GLY A 161 -2.30 21.56 0.71
C GLY A 161 -3.07 20.54 1.53
N ALA A 162 -4.39 20.72 1.59
CA ALA A 162 -5.31 19.73 2.13
C ALA A 162 -5.22 18.45 1.28
N ALA A 163 -5.00 17.31 1.92
CA ALA A 163 -5.06 16.04 1.23
C ALA A 163 -6.49 15.84 0.68
N VAL A 164 -6.62 15.65 -0.63
CA VAL A 164 -7.87 15.13 -1.22
C VAL A 164 -8.12 13.78 -0.55
N SER A 165 -9.36 13.52 -0.13
CA SER A 165 -9.70 12.22 0.45
C SER A 165 -9.36 11.11 -0.54
N ALA A 166 -8.60 10.10 -0.10
CA ALA A 166 -8.27 8.94 -0.93
C ALA A 166 -9.54 8.28 -1.49
N VAL A 167 -10.60 8.23 -0.68
CA VAL A 167 -11.91 7.67 -1.08
C VAL A 167 -12.53 8.49 -2.21
N GLU A 168 -12.50 9.82 -2.11
CA GLU A 168 -13.01 10.71 -3.16
C GLU A 168 -12.18 10.59 -4.44
N ALA A 169 -10.86 10.47 -4.32
CA ALA A 169 -9.98 10.26 -5.46
C ALA A 169 -10.28 8.95 -6.20
N VAL A 170 -10.55 7.85 -5.48
CA VAL A 170 -10.97 6.58 -6.10
C VAL A 170 -12.38 6.68 -6.67
N ARG A 171 -13.30 7.37 -5.98
CA ARG A 171 -14.69 7.55 -6.43
C ARG A 171 -14.81 8.37 -7.71
N ALA A 172 -13.85 9.25 -7.98
CA ALA A 172 -13.76 10.00 -9.22
C ALA A 172 -13.20 9.18 -10.41
N MET A 173 -12.69 7.96 -10.18
CA MET A 173 -12.15 7.12 -11.25
C MET A 173 -13.28 6.38 -12.00
N ASN A 174 -13.22 6.42 -13.33
CA ASN A 174 -13.94 5.46 -14.16
C ASN A 174 -13.21 4.10 -14.17
N GLY A 175 -13.84 3.07 -14.74
CA GLY A 175 -13.32 1.71 -14.81
C GLY A 175 -11.94 1.64 -15.45
N LEU A 176 -11.74 2.28 -16.60
CA LEU A 176 -10.44 2.29 -17.26
C LEU A 176 -9.34 2.90 -16.36
N THR A 177 -9.61 4.03 -15.69
CA THR A 177 -8.65 4.69 -14.82
C THR A 177 -8.32 3.84 -13.61
N PHE A 178 -9.33 3.26 -12.96
CA PHE A 178 -9.15 2.38 -11.81
C PHE A 178 -8.31 1.15 -12.16
N PHE A 179 -8.71 0.40 -13.18
CA PHE A 179 -8.02 -0.85 -13.56
C PHE A 179 -6.63 -0.60 -14.16
N SER A 180 -6.43 0.51 -14.87
CA SER A 180 -5.08 0.91 -15.32
C SER A 180 -4.16 1.19 -14.13
N ARG A 181 -4.66 1.89 -13.11
CA ARG A 181 -3.90 2.16 -11.88
C ARG A 181 -3.63 0.88 -11.09
N LEU A 182 -4.62 0.01 -10.95
CA LEU A 182 -4.45 -1.30 -10.32
C LEU A 182 -3.34 -2.10 -11.02
N GLY A 183 -3.36 -2.20 -12.35
CA GLY A 183 -2.34 -2.89 -13.13
C GLY A 183 -0.92 -2.32 -12.97
N GLN A 184 -0.78 -1.01 -12.78
CA GLN A 184 0.49 -0.36 -12.47
C GLN A 184 0.98 -0.69 -11.06
N LEU A 185 0.09 -0.61 -10.07
CA LEU A 185 0.43 -0.85 -8.66
C LEU A 185 0.82 -2.30 -8.39
N LEU A 186 0.22 -3.27 -9.11
CA LEU A 186 0.50 -4.70 -8.96
C LEU A 186 1.96 -5.10 -9.28
N VAL A 187 2.76 -4.23 -9.91
CA VAL A 187 4.18 -4.49 -10.18
C VAL A 187 5.01 -4.48 -8.89
N GLY A 188 4.77 -3.47 -8.05
CA GLY A 188 5.47 -3.27 -6.79
C GLY A 188 4.74 -3.81 -5.56
N ASN A 189 3.46 -4.11 -5.71
CA ASN A 189 2.57 -4.47 -4.62
C ASN A 189 1.82 -5.75 -5.01
N PRO A 190 2.52 -6.90 -5.08
CA PRO A 190 1.92 -8.16 -5.51
C PRO A 190 0.72 -8.53 -4.63
N PRO A 191 -0.30 -9.21 -5.17
CA PRO A 191 -1.42 -9.72 -4.39
C PRO A 191 -0.98 -10.51 -3.16
N PRO A 192 -1.74 -10.45 -2.05
CA PRO A 192 -1.43 -11.24 -0.87
C PRO A 192 -1.60 -12.75 -1.16
N PRO A 193 -0.95 -13.62 -0.37
CA PRO A 193 -1.14 -15.08 -0.50
C PRO A 193 -2.63 -15.48 -0.46
N GLY A 194 -3.04 -16.43 -1.31
CA GLY A 194 -4.43 -16.86 -1.40
C GLY A 194 -5.31 -16.05 -2.37
N ALA A 195 -4.75 -15.02 -3.02
CA ALA A 195 -5.47 -14.19 -3.99
C ALA A 195 -5.43 -14.76 -5.44
N GLU A 196 -4.96 -15.99 -5.65
CA GLU A 196 -4.85 -16.63 -6.98
C GLU A 196 -6.19 -16.62 -7.75
N PRO A 197 -7.37 -16.87 -7.15
CA PRO A 197 -8.64 -16.74 -7.85
C PRO A 197 -8.89 -15.32 -8.37
N MET A 198 -8.49 -14.30 -7.62
CA MET A 198 -8.64 -12.91 -8.04
C MET A 198 -7.64 -12.50 -9.11
N VAL A 199 -6.44 -13.09 -9.11
CA VAL A 199 -5.49 -12.95 -10.23
C VAL A 199 -6.09 -13.51 -11.51
N ALA A 200 -6.73 -14.68 -11.45
CA ALA A 200 -7.41 -15.26 -12.61
C ALA A 200 -8.56 -14.38 -13.12
N VAL A 201 -9.31 -13.73 -12.22
CA VAL A 201 -10.34 -12.74 -12.61
C VAL A 201 -9.72 -11.56 -13.36
N LEU A 202 -8.61 -11.00 -12.87
CA LEU A 202 -7.91 -9.90 -13.54
C LEU A 202 -7.40 -10.33 -14.94
N GLU A 203 -6.85 -11.55 -15.06
CA GLU A 203 -6.39 -12.09 -16.33
C GLU A 203 -7.54 -12.34 -17.32
N ALA A 204 -8.70 -12.81 -16.85
CA ALA A 204 -9.90 -12.99 -17.66
C ALA A 204 -10.44 -11.66 -18.19
N MET A 205 -10.26 -10.56 -17.45
CA MET A 205 -10.53 -9.20 -17.93
C MET A 205 -9.51 -8.69 -18.95
N GLY A 206 -8.43 -9.45 -19.22
CA GLY A 206 -7.33 -9.05 -20.09
C GLY A 206 -6.26 -8.19 -19.41
N MET A 207 -6.28 -8.09 -18.07
CA MET A 207 -5.25 -7.39 -17.32
C MET A 207 -4.04 -8.28 -17.08
N LYS A 208 -2.85 -7.68 -17.15
CA LYS A 208 -1.58 -8.32 -16.77
C LYS A 208 -0.74 -7.32 -16.00
N SER A 209 -0.13 -7.75 -14.90
CA SER A 209 0.73 -6.89 -14.07
C SER A 209 1.83 -6.22 -14.92
N GLY A 210 1.97 -4.90 -14.80
CA GLY A 210 2.97 -4.11 -15.53
C GLY A 210 2.76 -3.98 -17.03
N LYS A 211 1.65 -4.47 -17.59
CA LYS A 211 1.31 -4.28 -19.01
C LYS A 211 0.20 -3.22 -19.16
N PRO A 212 0.24 -2.38 -20.21
CA PRO A 212 -0.84 -1.45 -20.48
C PRO A 212 -2.17 -2.18 -20.66
N PHE A 213 -3.19 -1.76 -19.91
CA PHE A 213 -4.56 -2.26 -20.07
C PHE A 213 -5.30 -1.42 -21.11
N ARG A 214 -5.73 -2.04 -22.21
CA ARG A 214 -6.29 -1.35 -23.39
C ARG A 214 -7.61 -1.99 -23.86
N PRO A 215 -8.69 -1.88 -23.07
CA PRO A 215 -10.02 -2.33 -23.48
C PRO A 215 -10.56 -1.47 -24.64
N ASP A 216 -11.36 -2.08 -25.49
CA ASP A 216 -12.15 -1.40 -26.53
C ASP A 216 -13.35 -0.64 -25.91
N ALA A 217 -14.16 0.02 -26.73
CA ALA A 217 -15.26 0.85 -26.23
C ALA A 217 -16.36 0.03 -25.51
N PRO A 218 -16.85 -1.11 -26.06
CA PRO A 218 -17.78 -1.97 -25.34
C PRO A 218 -17.24 -2.47 -24.00
N ALA A 219 -15.98 -2.92 -23.95
CA ALA A 219 -15.36 -3.37 -22.71
C ALA A 219 -15.27 -2.24 -21.68
N ARG A 220 -14.94 -1.00 -22.08
CA ARG A 220 -14.91 0.15 -21.16
C ARG A 220 -16.25 0.40 -20.47
N ALA A 221 -17.36 0.30 -21.21
CA ALA A 221 -18.69 0.47 -20.63
C ALA A 221 -18.98 -0.61 -19.56
N ALA A 222 -18.60 -1.87 -19.82
CA ALA A 222 -18.73 -2.96 -18.86
C ALA A 222 -17.84 -2.76 -17.61
N LEU A 223 -16.63 -2.21 -17.78
CA LEU A 223 -15.76 -1.87 -16.65
C LEU A 223 -16.36 -0.76 -15.78
N ASP A 224 -16.94 0.27 -16.39
CA ASP A 224 -17.61 1.36 -15.68
C ASP A 224 -18.82 0.83 -14.89
N GLU A 225 -19.63 -0.04 -15.50
CA GLU A 225 -20.72 -0.72 -14.81
C GLU A 225 -20.22 -1.56 -13.63
N GLY A 226 -19.17 -2.37 -13.82
CA GLY A 226 -18.59 -3.19 -12.77
C GLY A 226 -18.08 -2.36 -11.58
N VAL A 227 -17.43 -1.21 -11.83
CA VAL A 227 -17.02 -0.28 -10.77
C VAL A 227 -18.23 0.28 -10.04
N GLN A 228 -19.29 0.69 -10.74
CA GLN A 228 -20.52 1.20 -10.12
C GLN A 228 -21.17 0.15 -9.22
N ARG A 229 -21.26 -1.11 -9.66
CA ARG A 229 -21.79 -2.22 -8.84
C ARG A 229 -20.87 -2.53 -7.66
N GLY A 230 -19.57 -2.49 -7.88
CA GLY A 230 -18.56 -2.75 -6.86
C GLY A 230 -18.64 -1.78 -5.68
N TRP A 231 -18.95 -0.50 -5.93
CA TRP A 231 -19.17 0.49 -4.87
C TRP A 231 -20.29 0.11 -3.89
N ALA A 232 -21.31 -0.61 -4.33
CA ALA A 232 -22.39 -1.06 -3.45
C ALA A 232 -21.95 -2.16 -2.47
N ARG A 233 -20.84 -2.84 -2.75
CA ARG A 233 -20.37 -4.02 -2.01
C ARG A 233 -19.02 -3.84 -1.34
N VAL A 234 -18.22 -2.87 -1.81
CA VAL A 234 -16.82 -2.74 -1.41
C VAL A 234 -16.65 -2.58 0.11
N MET A 235 -17.62 -1.95 0.80
CA MET A 235 -17.56 -1.78 2.25
C MET A 235 -18.02 -3.01 3.04
N ASP A 236 -18.59 -4.03 2.40
CA ASP A 236 -18.86 -5.32 3.04
C ASP A 236 -17.54 -6.09 3.27
N GLU A 237 -16.53 -5.85 2.43
CA GLU A 237 -15.23 -6.48 2.55
C GLU A 237 -14.41 -5.90 3.72
N PRO A 238 -13.98 -6.74 4.69
CA PRO A 238 -13.20 -6.28 5.84
C PRO A 238 -11.93 -5.52 5.44
N ARG A 239 -11.18 -6.05 4.45
CA ARG A 239 -9.92 -5.43 3.99
C ARG A 239 -10.13 -4.04 3.41
N ALA A 240 -11.25 -3.79 2.73
CA ALA A 240 -11.57 -2.48 2.19
C ALA A 240 -11.90 -1.48 3.30
N ARG A 241 -12.67 -1.89 4.32
CA ARG A 241 -12.92 -1.05 5.51
C ARG A 241 -11.63 -0.68 6.22
N THR A 242 -10.76 -1.66 6.44
CA THR A 242 -9.43 -1.45 7.02
C THR A 242 -8.59 -0.48 6.16
N ALA A 243 -8.63 -0.58 4.83
CA ALA A 243 -7.94 0.36 3.95
C ALA A 243 -8.47 1.79 4.07
N VAL A 244 -9.77 1.99 4.24
CA VAL A 244 -10.36 3.33 4.49
C VAL A 244 -9.87 3.91 5.81
N GLU A 245 -9.91 3.12 6.89
CA GLU A 245 -9.37 3.53 8.19
C GLU A 245 -7.89 3.91 8.08
N ILE A 246 -7.12 3.18 7.27
CA ILE A 246 -5.70 3.49 7.02
C ILE A 246 -5.53 4.82 6.32
N ALA A 247 -6.26 5.01 5.22
CA ALA A 247 -6.14 6.18 4.38
C ALA A 247 -6.52 7.46 5.14
N GLU A 248 -7.44 7.34 6.10
CA GLU A 248 -7.86 8.43 6.99
C GLU A 248 -6.95 8.61 8.20
N GLY A 249 -5.86 7.82 8.30
CA GLY A 249 -4.87 8.00 9.35
C GLY A 249 -5.25 7.38 10.69
N ARG A 250 -6.23 6.47 10.75
CA ARG A 250 -6.62 5.77 11.99
C ARG A 250 -5.66 4.63 12.34
N TRP A 251 -5.69 4.19 13.59
CA TRP A 251 -4.98 3.01 14.05
C TRP A 251 -5.73 1.74 13.68
N ILE A 252 -4.97 0.68 13.39
CA ILE A 252 -5.52 -0.67 13.28
C ILE A 252 -4.80 -1.54 14.30
N PRO A 253 -5.55 -2.21 15.20
CA PRO A 253 -4.94 -3.19 16.09
C PRO A 253 -4.30 -4.32 15.28
N PRO A 254 -3.17 -4.85 15.73
CA PRO A 254 -2.61 -6.05 15.12
C PRO A 254 -3.64 -7.17 15.27
N THR A 255 -4.02 -7.80 14.16
CA THR A 255 -4.81 -9.04 14.22
C THR A 255 -3.95 -10.11 14.88
N ARG A 256 -4.37 -10.57 16.06
CA ARG A 256 -3.78 -11.72 16.75
C ARG A 256 -4.01 -13.01 15.98
#